data_AF-A0A3C0VTA1-F1
#
_entry.id   AF-A0A3C0VTA1-F1
#
_cell.length_a   1.000
_cell.length_b   1.000
_cell.length_c   1.000
_cell.angle_alpha   90.00
_cell.angle_beta   90.00
_cell.angle_gamma   90.00
#
_symmetry.space_group_name_H-M   'P 1'
#
loop_
_entity.id
_entity.type
_entity.pdbx_description
1 polymer ?
#
loop_
_entity_poly.entity_id
_entity_poly.type
_entity_poly.pdbx_seq_one_letter_code
_entity_poly.pdbx_strand_id
1 'polypeptide(L)'
;MEKTLDKIVALSKTRGFVYPGSEIYGGLANTWDYGNLGVELKNNVKKAWWQKFVQESPHNVGVDCAILMNPQTWVASGHLGGFSDPLMDCKECHERFRADNVIEDFAKEHGLTLKSAPDSWSNEEMMDYIKENAIPCPSCGKHNFTDIRQFNLMFKTFQGVTEDAKNTVYLRPETAQGIFVNFKNVQRTSRKKLPFGIGQIGKSFRNEVTPGNFTFRTREFEQMELEFFCKPGTDLEWFGFYKNTCLDFLKTIGLKKENLRYRDHKKEELS
;
A
#
# COMPACT_ATOMS: atom_id res chain seq x y z
N MET A 1 -14.72 -29.04 -2.32
CA MET A 1 -13.46 -28.73 -3.02
C MET A 1 -12.70 -27.69 -2.22
N GLU A 2 -11.46 -27.98 -1.84
CA GLU A 2 -10.61 -27.04 -1.10
C GLU A 2 -10.25 -25.82 -1.96
N LYS A 3 -10.40 -24.62 -1.38
CA LYS A 3 -10.12 -23.33 -2.04
C LYS A 3 -8.73 -22.86 -1.61
N THR A 4 -7.73 -23.06 -2.46
CA THR A 4 -6.36 -22.58 -2.24
C THR A 4 -6.08 -21.33 -3.07
N LEU A 5 -5.10 -20.52 -2.67
CA LEU A 5 -4.70 -19.33 -3.43
C LEU A 5 -4.25 -19.71 -4.85
N ASP A 6 -3.48 -20.78 -5.01
CA ASP A 6 -3.02 -21.26 -6.32
C ASP A 6 -4.17 -21.55 -7.29
N LYS A 7 -5.27 -22.14 -6.77
CA LYS A 7 -6.48 -22.37 -7.58
C LYS A 7 -7.15 -21.07 -8.00
N ILE A 8 -7.15 -20.05 -7.13
CA ILE A 8 -7.69 -18.72 -7.44
C ILE A 8 -6.82 -18.03 -8.49
N VAL A 9 -5.49 -18.09 -8.37
CA VAL A 9 -4.55 -17.53 -9.33
C VAL A 9 -4.70 -18.20 -10.69
N ALA A 10 -4.73 -19.53 -10.73
CA ALA A 10 -4.93 -20.29 -11.96
C ALA A 10 -6.29 -19.98 -12.62
N LEU A 11 -7.37 -19.88 -11.84
CA LEU A 11 -8.69 -19.50 -12.35
C LEU A 11 -8.68 -18.07 -12.91
N SER A 12 -8.06 -17.12 -12.19
CA SER A 12 -7.98 -15.72 -12.59
C SER A 12 -7.26 -15.57 -13.93
N LYS A 13 -6.18 -16.33 -14.14
CA LYS A 13 -5.46 -16.36 -15.41
C LYS A 13 -6.31 -17.00 -16.52
N THR A 14 -6.81 -18.22 -16.29
CA THR A 14 -7.54 -18.99 -17.32
C THR A 14 -8.87 -18.37 -17.73
N ARG A 15 -9.47 -17.54 -16.88
CA ARG A 15 -10.74 -16.84 -17.18
C ARG A 15 -10.58 -15.39 -17.61
N GLY A 16 -9.36 -14.88 -17.72
CA GLY A 16 -9.11 -13.51 -18.19
C GLY A 16 -9.42 -12.42 -17.16
N PHE A 17 -9.14 -12.68 -15.89
CA PHE A 17 -9.16 -11.68 -14.82
C PHE A 17 -7.81 -11.02 -14.61
N VAL A 18 -6.74 -11.80 -14.40
CA VAL A 18 -5.41 -11.27 -14.07
C VAL A 18 -4.31 -12.08 -14.74
N TYR A 19 -3.34 -11.41 -15.34
CA TYR A 19 -2.15 -11.99 -15.98
C TYR A 19 -0.88 -11.44 -15.32
N PRO A 20 0.23 -12.19 -15.27
CA PRO A 20 1.54 -11.63 -14.97
C PRO A 20 1.88 -10.48 -15.94
N GLY A 21 2.35 -9.36 -15.41
CA GLY A 21 2.76 -8.23 -16.25
C GLY A 21 3.92 -8.63 -17.16
N SER A 22 3.88 -8.27 -18.44
CA SER A 22 4.92 -8.62 -19.44
C SER A 22 5.17 -10.13 -19.59
N GLU A 23 4.11 -10.96 -19.48
CA GLU A 23 4.21 -12.44 -19.44
C GLU A 23 5.09 -13.05 -20.55
N ILE A 24 4.95 -12.59 -21.80
CA ILE A 24 5.71 -13.14 -22.94
C ILE A 24 7.23 -12.89 -22.85
N TYR A 25 7.66 -11.98 -21.98
CA TYR A 25 9.06 -11.64 -21.74
C TYR A 25 9.59 -12.23 -20.42
N GLY A 26 8.92 -13.25 -19.88
CA GLY A 26 9.30 -13.88 -18.60
C GLY A 26 8.65 -13.24 -17.38
N GLY A 27 7.79 -12.25 -17.59
CA GLY A 27 7.11 -11.53 -16.52
C GLY A 27 7.95 -10.42 -15.88
N LEU A 28 7.29 -9.51 -15.20
CA LEU A 28 7.93 -8.51 -14.35
C LEU A 28 7.40 -8.66 -12.91
N ALA A 29 8.33 -8.92 -11.98
CA ALA A 29 8.00 -9.20 -10.58
C ALA A 29 7.09 -8.13 -9.96
N ASN A 30 6.05 -8.57 -9.25
CA ASN A 30 5.07 -7.74 -8.57
C ASN A 30 4.30 -6.76 -9.49
N THR A 31 4.17 -7.09 -10.78
CA THR A 31 3.31 -6.37 -11.73
C THR A 31 2.30 -7.31 -12.36
N TRP A 32 1.08 -6.82 -12.58
CA TRP A 32 -0.06 -7.62 -13.00
C TRP A 32 -0.96 -6.83 -13.95
N ASP A 33 -1.41 -7.49 -15.02
CA ASP A 33 -2.34 -6.94 -16.00
C ASP A 33 -3.75 -7.47 -15.74
N TYR A 34 -4.76 -6.60 -15.80
CA TYR A 34 -6.16 -7.02 -15.70
C TYR A 34 -6.70 -7.35 -17.09
N GLY A 35 -7.13 -8.60 -17.28
CA GLY A 35 -7.70 -9.09 -18.54
C GLY A 35 -9.10 -8.56 -18.83
N ASN A 36 -9.73 -9.07 -19.88
CA ASN A 36 -11.03 -8.59 -20.37
C ASN A 36 -12.18 -8.72 -19.34
N LEU A 37 -12.20 -9.75 -18.50
CA LEU A 37 -13.18 -9.82 -17.40
C LEU A 37 -12.70 -9.09 -16.14
N GLY A 38 -11.38 -9.05 -15.94
CA GLY A 38 -10.77 -8.36 -14.81
C GLY A 38 -11.01 -6.86 -14.83
N VAL A 39 -10.89 -6.24 -16.01
CA VAL A 39 -11.11 -4.80 -16.18
C VAL A 39 -12.58 -4.43 -15.91
N GLU A 40 -13.53 -5.26 -16.34
CA GLU A 40 -14.96 -5.05 -16.06
C GLU A 40 -15.26 -5.14 -14.56
N LEU A 41 -14.74 -6.18 -13.88
CA LEU A 41 -14.88 -6.29 -12.43
C LEU A 41 -14.26 -5.10 -11.70
N LYS A 42 -13.04 -4.71 -12.08
CA LYS A 42 -12.32 -3.59 -11.48
C LYS A 42 -13.07 -2.27 -11.65
N ASN A 43 -13.60 -2.02 -12.85
CA ASN A 43 -14.38 -0.81 -13.13
C ASN A 43 -15.71 -0.80 -12.36
N ASN A 44 -16.38 -1.95 -12.22
CA ASN A 44 -17.60 -2.06 -11.41
C ASN A 44 -17.35 -1.76 -9.93
N VAL A 45 -16.25 -2.26 -9.36
CA VAL A 45 -15.85 -1.95 -7.98
C VAL A 45 -15.57 -0.45 -7.81
N LYS A 46 -14.80 0.16 -8.73
CA LYS A 46 -14.52 1.61 -8.71
C LYS A 46 -15.80 2.44 -8.79
N LYS A 47 -16.71 2.09 -9.69
CA LYS A 47 -18.00 2.76 -9.86
C LYS A 47 -18.86 2.65 -8.60
N ALA A 48 -18.95 1.46 -8.00
CA ALA A 48 -19.70 1.24 -6.77
C ALA A 48 -19.13 2.08 -5.60
N TRP A 49 -17.81 2.14 -5.47
CA TRP A 49 -17.16 2.97 -4.45
C TRP A 49 -17.43 4.46 -4.69
N TRP A 50 -17.25 4.95 -5.93
CA TRP A 50 -17.48 6.36 -6.25
C TRP A 50 -18.92 6.78 -6.02
N GLN A 51 -19.87 5.93 -6.40
CA GLN A 51 -21.28 6.13 -6.13
C GLN A 51 -21.52 6.27 -4.62
N LYS A 52 -21.04 5.31 -3.83
CA LYS A 52 -21.29 5.25 -2.38
C LYS A 52 -20.63 6.40 -1.61
N PHE A 53 -19.34 6.63 -1.83
CA PHE A 53 -18.54 7.54 -1.00
C PHE A 53 -18.52 8.97 -1.52
N VAL A 54 -18.76 9.19 -2.82
CA VAL A 54 -18.71 10.54 -3.42
C VAL A 54 -20.09 11.03 -3.82
N GLN A 55 -20.84 10.27 -4.63
CA GLN A 55 -22.09 10.77 -5.22
C GLN A 55 -23.28 10.75 -4.24
N GLU A 56 -23.40 9.70 -3.42
CA GLU A 56 -24.47 9.55 -2.43
C GLU A 56 -24.22 10.35 -1.16
N SER A 57 -22.99 10.81 -0.92
CA SER A 57 -22.63 11.59 0.24
C SER A 57 -22.92 13.08 0.03
N PRO A 58 -23.73 13.73 0.88
CA PRO A 58 -23.93 15.17 0.80
C PRO A 58 -22.67 15.97 1.20
N HIS A 59 -21.69 15.32 1.83
CA HIS A 59 -20.49 15.96 2.35
C HIS A 59 -19.32 15.91 1.36
N ASN A 60 -19.29 14.93 0.46
CA ASN A 60 -18.07 14.63 -0.28
C ASN A 60 -18.09 15.20 -1.70
N VAL A 61 -16.90 15.43 -2.24
CA VAL A 61 -16.65 15.83 -3.63
C VAL A 61 -15.47 15.03 -4.19
N GLY A 62 -15.33 15.00 -5.51
CA GLY A 62 -14.27 14.26 -6.18
C GLY A 62 -13.16 15.15 -6.73
N VAL A 63 -11.94 14.60 -6.83
CA VAL A 63 -10.82 15.18 -7.59
C VAL A 63 -10.09 14.08 -8.36
N ASP A 64 -9.31 14.49 -9.36
CA ASP A 64 -8.31 13.65 -10.02
C ASP A 64 -7.00 14.43 -10.12
N CYS A 65 -6.05 14.12 -9.23
CA CYS A 65 -4.76 14.80 -9.18
C CYS A 65 -3.73 14.05 -10.03
N ALA A 66 -2.73 14.80 -10.52
CA ALA A 66 -1.60 14.23 -11.24
C ALA A 66 -0.79 13.23 -10.38
N ILE A 67 -0.12 12.30 -11.06
CA ILE A 67 0.82 11.34 -10.43
C ILE A 67 2.14 12.03 -10.09
N LEU A 68 2.67 12.83 -11.02
CA LEU A 68 3.89 13.59 -10.84
C LEU A 68 3.58 14.88 -10.07
N MET A 69 4.23 15.06 -8.94
CA MET A 69 4.08 16.22 -8.07
C MET A 69 5.44 16.87 -7.80
N ASN A 70 5.42 18.12 -7.38
CA ASN A 70 6.63 18.81 -6.94
C ASN A 70 7.27 18.01 -5.78
N PRO A 71 8.59 17.71 -5.82
CA PRO A 71 9.27 16.94 -4.78
C PRO A 71 9.12 17.50 -3.36
N GLN A 72 8.92 18.81 -3.23
CA GLN A 72 8.69 19.45 -1.93
C GLN A 72 7.42 18.93 -1.24
N THR A 73 6.42 18.44 -1.98
CA THR A 73 5.26 17.76 -1.40
C THR A 73 5.69 16.50 -0.63
N TRP A 74 6.65 15.74 -1.15
CA TRP A 74 7.15 14.50 -0.53
C TRP A 74 8.14 14.76 0.60
N VAL A 75 8.83 15.90 0.57
CA VAL A 75 9.62 16.40 1.72
C VAL A 75 8.67 16.81 2.86
N ALA A 76 7.69 17.67 2.57
CA ALA A 76 6.78 18.22 3.57
C ALA A 76 5.90 17.16 4.24
N SER A 77 5.51 16.12 3.50
CA SER A 77 4.76 14.97 4.03
C SER A 77 5.63 13.93 4.74
N GLY A 78 6.96 14.09 4.74
CA GLY A 78 7.89 13.16 5.40
C GLY A 78 8.22 11.90 4.58
N HIS A 79 7.59 11.67 3.43
CA HIS A 79 7.82 10.47 2.62
C HIS A 79 9.30 10.28 2.20
N LEU A 80 10.01 11.35 1.87
CA LEU A 80 11.43 11.22 1.52
C LEU A 80 12.34 10.89 2.71
N GLY A 81 11.90 11.18 3.94
CA GLY A 81 12.66 10.91 5.16
C GLY A 81 12.27 9.61 5.89
N GLY A 82 11.01 9.18 5.81
CA GLY A 82 10.47 8.09 6.62
C GLY A 82 9.73 6.99 5.86
N PHE A 83 9.52 7.11 4.53
CA PHE A 83 8.84 6.06 3.75
C PHE A 83 9.84 5.04 3.20
N SER A 84 10.40 4.22 4.10
CA SER A 84 11.43 3.24 3.78
C SER A 84 11.23 1.90 4.45
N ASP A 85 11.69 0.84 3.78
CA ASP A 85 11.73 -0.52 4.32
C ASP A 85 13.14 -0.86 4.87
N PRO A 86 13.24 -1.63 5.97
CA PRO A 86 14.50 -2.13 6.49
C PRO A 86 15.00 -3.32 5.66
N LEU A 87 15.92 -3.09 4.72
CA LEU A 87 16.45 -4.13 3.85
C LEU A 87 17.78 -4.70 4.32
N MET A 88 17.95 -6.01 4.13
CA MET A 88 19.23 -6.73 4.22
C MET A 88 19.44 -7.65 3.02
N ASP A 89 20.68 -7.96 2.68
CA ASP A 89 21.02 -8.96 1.67
C ASP A 89 21.66 -10.19 2.35
N CYS A 90 21.39 -11.39 1.85
CA CYS A 90 22.21 -12.55 2.17
C CYS A 90 23.52 -12.47 1.37
N LYS A 91 24.67 -12.50 2.04
CA LYS A 91 25.98 -12.41 1.38
C LYS A 91 26.34 -13.67 0.58
N GLU A 92 25.62 -14.77 0.79
CA GLU A 92 25.87 -16.06 0.14
C GLU A 92 25.07 -16.24 -1.16
N CYS A 93 23.77 -15.93 -1.15
CA CYS A 93 22.91 -16.06 -2.34
C CYS A 93 22.57 -14.72 -3.00
N HIS A 94 22.98 -13.60 -2.41
CA HIS A 94 22.72 -12.23 -2.88
C HIS A 94 21.24 -11.83 -2.97
N GLU A 95 20.36 -12.61 -2.36
CA GLU A 95 18.93 -12.31 -2.30
C GLU A 95 18.64 -11.25 -1.23
N ARG A 96 17.61 -10.44 -1.51
CA ARG A 96 17.19 -9.30 -0.71
C ARG A 96 15.96 -9.63 0.11
N PHE A 97 16.01 -9.24 1.37
CA PHE A 97 14.92 -9.47 2.31
C PHE A 97 14.59 -8.18 3.04
N ARG A 98 13.32 -8.03 3.42
CA ARG A 98 12.97 -7.09 4.47
C ARG A 98 13.19 -7.76 5.81
N ALA A 99 13.86 -7.05 6.71
CA ALA A 99 14.25 -7.56 8.01
C ALA A 99 13.04 -7.95 8.86
N ASP A 100 12.02 -7.10 8.86
CA ASP A 100 10.77 -7.29 9.57
C ASP A 100 10.05 -8.57 9.13
N ASN A 101 9.87 -8.78 7.81
CA ASN A 101 9.25 -9.98 7.26
C ASN A 101 10.02 -11.25 7.63
N VAL A 102 11.36 -11.22 7.56
CA VAL A 102 12.20 -12.38 7.94
C VAL A 102 11.96 -12.77 9.40
N ILE A 103 11.82 -11.79 10.28
CA ILE A 103 11.54 -12.00 11.70
C ILE A 103 10.11 -12.54 11.90
N GLU A 104 9.11 -11.93 11.24
CA GLU A 104 7.71 -12.34 11.35
C GLU A 104 7.49 -13.77 10.86
N ASP A 105 8.01 -14.11 9.68
CA ASP A 105 7.86 -15.43 9.08
C ASP A 105 8.55 -16.50 9.93
N PHE A 106 9.78 -16.24 10.39
CA PHE A 106 10.50 -17.15 11.28
C PHE A 106 9.76 -17.37 12.60
N ALA A 107 9.29 -16.29 13.24
CA ALA A 107 8.57 -16.38 14.50
C ALA A 107 7.27 -17.19 14.36
N LYS A 108 6.54 -16.99 13.25
CA LYS A 108 5.32 -17.72 12.94
C LYS A 108 5.58 -19.21 12.71
N GLU A 109 6.63 -19.55 11.97
CA GLU A 109 7.01 -20.95 11.72
C GLU A 109 7.43 -21.69 13.00
N HIS A 110 8.07 -20.99 13.93
CA HIS A 110 8.58 -21.56 15.18
C HIS A 110 7.65 -21.36 16.38
N GLY A 111 6.46 -20.80 16.18
CA GLY A 111 5.49 -20.55 17.24
C GLY A 111 5.96 -19.54 18.31
N LEU A 112 6.86 -18.63 17.95
CA LEU A 112 7.41 -17.61 18.84
C LEU A 112 6.44 -16.43 18.95
N THR A 113 6.27 -15.91 20.17
CA THR A 113 5.49 -14.70 20.40
C THR A 113 6.42 -13.49 20.39
N LEU A 114 6.21 -12.60 19.42
CA LEU A 114 6.96 -11.35 19.31
C LEU A 114 6.41 -10.32 20.31
N LYS A 115 7.29 -9.53 20.92
CA LYS A 115 6.93 -8.50 21.91
C LYS A 115 6.07 -7.39 21.29
N SER A 116 6.42 -6.98 20.07
CA SER A 116 5.67 -6.05 19.22
C SER A 116 5.89 -6.43 17.76
N ALA A 117 5.18 -5.77 16.84
CA ALA A 117 5.34 -6.01 15.41
C ALA A 117 6.76 -5.56 14.96
N PRO A 118 7.52 -6.39 14.23
CA PRO A 118 8.90 -6.07 13.84
C PRO A 118 9.07 -4.80 13.00
N ASP A 119 8.01 -4.36 12.31
CA ASP A 119 7.97 -3.09 11.57
C ASP A 119 8.11 -1.84 12.48
N SER A 120 7.85 -1.99 13.78
CA SER A 120 8.03 -0.95 14.80
C SER A 120 9.42 -0.94 15.45
N TRP A 121 10.29 -1.90 15.11
CA TRP A 121 11.61 -2.04 15.74
C TRP A 121 12.67 -1.18 15.05
N SER A 122 13.69 -0.77 15.80
CA SER A 122 14.89 -0.18 15.22
C SER A 122 15.71 -1.21 14.44
N ASN A 123 16.57 -0.74 13.54
CA ASN A 123 17.49 -1.61 12.80
C ASN A 123 18.40 -2.42 13.73
N GLU A 124 18.79 -1.87 14.88
CA GLU A 124 19.63 -2.55 15.87
C GLU A 124 18.86 -3.70 16.53
N GLU A 125 17.64 -3.43 17.02
CA GLU A 125 16.77 -4.46 17.61
C GLU A 125 16.47 -5.61 16.64
N MET A 126 16.20 -5.30 15.37
CA MET A 126 16.00 -6.33 14.34
C MET A 126 17.26 -7.16 14.10
N MET A 127 18.43 -6.52 13.99
CA MET A 127 19.69 -7.22 13.78
C MET A 127 20.06 -8.11 14.97
N ASP A 128 19.84 -7.64 16.19
CA ASP A 128 20.12 -8.39 17.40
C ASP A 128 19.20 -9.59 17.50
N TYR A 129 17.90 -9.42 17.23
CA TYR A 129 16.95 -10.53 17.22
C TYR A 129 17.33 -11.62 16.20
N ILE A 130 17.75 -11.22 14.99
CA ILE A 130 18.19 -12.15 13.94
C ILE A 130 19.43 -12.94 14.37
N LYS A 131 20.39 -12.29 15.02
CA LYS A 131 21.62 -12.93 15.53
C LYS A 131 21.33 -13.86 16.70
N GLU A 132 20.57 -13.40 17.69
CA GLU A 132 20.23 -14.15 18.91
C GLU A 132 19.45 -15.43 18.61
N ASN A 133 18.51 -15.36 17.67
CA ASN A 133 17.69 -16.49 17.27
C ASN A 133 18.32 -17.32 16.13
N ALA A 134 19.53 -16.94 15.68
CA ALA A 134 20.22 -17.53 14.53
C ALA A 134 19.27 -17.75 13.34
N ILE A 135 18.53 -16.71 12.95
CA ILE A 135 17.54 -16.83 11.87
C ILE A 135 18.29 -17.13 10.56
N PRO A 136 17.97 -18.21 9.84
CA PRO A 136 18.60 -18.52 8.56
C PRO A 136 18.01 -17.68 7.42
N CYS A 137 18.79 -17.48 6.36
CA CYS A 137 18.30 -17.00 5.07
C CYS A 137 17.18 -17.92 4.57
N PRO A 138 15.96 -17.38 4.30
CA PRO A 138 14.82 -18.17 3.83
C PRO A 138 15.12 -18.96 2.55
N SER A 139 16.04 -18.46 1.72
CA SER A 139 16.31 -19.03 0.40
C SER A 139 17.44 -20.06 0.39
N CYS A 140 18.48 -19.88 1.22
CA CYS A 140 19.68 -20.72 1.17
C CYS A 140 20.10 -21.34 2.51
N GLY A 141 19.40 -21.02 3.60
CA GLY A 141 19.65 -21.58 4.93
C GLY A 141 20.91 -21.05 5.62
N LYS A 142 21.64 -20.09 5.03
CA LYS A 142 22.86 -19.49 5.61
C LYS A 142 22.53 -18.30 6.51
N HIS A 143 23.38 -17.99 7.48
CA HIS A 143 23.15 -16.92 8.47
C HIS A 143 23.94 -15.64 8.21
N ASN A 144 24.51 -15.49 7.01
CA ASN A 144 25.40 -14.40 6.68
C ASN A 144 24.65 -13.26 5.97
N PHE A 145 24.07 -12.34 6.75
CA PHE A 145 23.39 -11.16 6.24
C PHE A 145 24.30 -9.91 6.25
N THR A 146 23.98 -8.92 5.42
CA THR A 146 24.49 -7.55 5.55
C THR A 146 23.81 -6.84 6.72
N ASP A 147 24.32 -5.67 7.10
CA ASP A 147 23.58 -4.76 7.98
C ASP A 147 22.28 -4.27 7.31
N ILE A 148 21.32 -3.86 8.13
CA ILE A 148 20.04 -3.31 7.65
C ILE A 148 20.25 -1.87 7.16
N ARG A 149 19.77 -1.60 5.94
CA ARG A 149 19.71 -0.26 5.34
C ARG A 149 18.28 0.16 5.08
N GLN A 150 18.02 1.46 5.19
CA GLN A 150 16.72 2.04 4.86
C GLN A 150 16.61 2.23 3.34
N PHE A 151 15.59 1.64 2.72
CA PHE A 151 15.34 1.74 1.29
C PHE A 151 14.05 2.51 1.02
N ASN A 152 14.17 3.69 0.39
CA ASN A 152 13.00 4.50 0.07
C ASN A 152 12.12 3.79 -0.96
N LEU A 153 10.83 3.68 -0.65
CA LEU A 153 9.86 2.95 -1.47
C LEU A 153 9.26 3.79 -2.60
N MET A 154 9.60 5.07 -2.74
CA MET A 154 9.11 5.89 -3.86
C MET A 154 9.91 5.59 -5.13
N PHE A 155 9.19 5.40 -6.25
CA PHE A 155 9.85 5.36 -7.55
C PHE A 155 10.37 6.74 -7.93
N LYS A 156 11.67 6.82 -8.14
CA LYS A 156 12.37 8.01 -8.60
C LYS A 156 12.42 8.03 -10.13
N THR A 157 12.19 9.19 -10.72
CA THR A 157 12.38 9.48 -12.14
C THR A 157 12.86 10.92 -12.33
N PHE A 158 13.04 11.35 -13.57
CA PHE A 158 13.57 12.68 -13.91
C PHE A 158 12.64 13.40 -14.89
N GLN A 159 12.29 14.63 -14.58
CA GLN A 159 11.52 15.51 -15.46
C GLN A 159 12.47 16.34 -16.33
N GLY A 160 12.63 15.97 -17.59
CA GLY A 160 13.44 16.72 -18.55
C GLY A 160 14.33 15.81 -19.39
N VAL A 161 15.26 16.42 -20.13
CA VAL A 161 16.18 15.70 -21.03
C VAL A 161 17.36 15.10 -20.29
N THR A 162 17.73 15.68 -19.14
CA THR A 162 18.88 15.26 -18.33
C THR A 162 18.42 14.53 -17.07
N GLU A 163 19.10 13.42 -16.77
CA GLU A 163 18.95 12.67 -15.50
C GLU A 163 19.73 13.36 -14.37
N ASP A 164 19.40 14.62 -14.10
CA ASP A 164 20.06 15.41 -13.05
C ASP A 164 19.24 15.48 -11.75
N ALA A 165 19.92 15.73 -10.64
CA ALA A 165 19.28 15.80 -9.34
C ALA A 165 18.26 16.94 -9.22
N LYS A 166 18.37 18.01 -10.02
CA LYS A 166 17.45 19.16 -10.00
C LYS A 166 16.10 18.81 -10.63
N ASN A 167 16.11 17.89 -11.58
CA ASN A 167 14.96 17.39 -12.32
C ASN A 167 14.33 16.15 -11.65
N THR A 168 14.83 15.71 -10.50
CA THR A 168 14.28 14.53 -9.83
C THR A 168 12.82 14.75 -9.46
N VAL A 169 11.95 13.83 -9.89
CA VAL A 169 10.54 13.74 -9.49
C VAL A 169 10.21 12.30 -9.10
N TYR A 170 9.06 12.09 -8.47
CA TYR A 170 8.67 10.79 -7.95
C TYR A 170 7.28 10.40 -8.43
N LEU A 171 7.07 9.10 -8.63
CA LEU A 171 5.72 8.57 -8.73
C LEU A 171 5.12 8.52 -7.32
N ARG A 172 3.90 9.04 -7.17
CA ARG A 172 3.24 9.11 -5.86
C ARG A 172 3.05 7.71 -5.22
N PRO A 173 3.35 7.55 -3.92
CA PRO A 173 3.13 6.30 -3.18
C PRO A 173 1.71 6.14 -2.63
N GLU A 174 0.93 7.22 -2.68
CA GLU A 174 -0.46 7.33 -2.24
C GLU A 174 -1.19 8.43 -3.02
N THR A 175 -2.53 8.52 -2.89
CA THR A 175 -3.34 9.56 -3.54
C THR A 175 -3.64 10.77 -2.67
N ALA A 176 -3.55 10.64 -1.34
CA ALA A 176 -3.90 11.65 -0.34
C ALA A 176 -3.20 13.01 -0.52
N GLN A 177 -1.89 13.03 -0.85
CA GLN A 177 -1.15 14.29 -1.01
C GLN A 177 -1.75 15.21 -2.08
N GLY A 178 -2.28 14.64 -3.18
CA GLY A 178 -2.97 15.41 -4.21
C GLY A 178 -4.21 16.14 -3.69
N ILE A 179 -4.92 15.49 -2.77
CA ILE A 179 -6.09 16.05 -2.09
C ILE A 179 -5.68 17.19 -1.16
N PHE A 180 -4.65 16.99 -0.34
CA PHE A 180 -4.20 17.99 0.64
C PHE A 180 -3.74 19.29 -0.04
N VAL A 181 -2.92 19.21 -1.10
CA VAL A 181 -2.45 20.41 -1.81
C VAL A 181 -3.60 21.18 -2.49
N ASN A 182 -4.71 20.51 -2.80
CA ASN A 182 -5.89 21.09 -3.43
C ASN A 182 -7.01 21.46 -2.45
N PHE A 183 -6.84 21.25 -1.14
CA PHE A 183 -7.88 21.49 -0.12
C PHE A 183 -8.57 22.85 -0.31
N LYS A 184 -7.81 23.95 -0.43
CA LYS A 184 -8.36 25.30 -0.60
C LYS A 184 -9.05 25.51 -1.93
N ASN A 185 -8.50 24.96 -3.02
CA ASN A 185 -9.09 25.07 -4.36
C ASN A 185 -10.46 24.38 -4.40
N VAL A 186 -10.52 23.16 -3.88
CA VAL A 186 -11.74 22.35 -3.83
C VAL A 186 -12.76 22.97 -2.90
N GLN A 187 -12.37 23.36 -1.68
CA GLN A 187 -13.26 23.99 -0.71
C GLN A 187 -13.94 25.24 -1.30
N ARG A 188 -13.16 26.11 -1.95
CA ARG A 188 -13.66 27.35 -2.55
C ARG A 188 -14.65 27.09 -3.68
N THR A 189 -14.30 26.21 -4.61
CA THR A 189 -15.09 25.98 -5.84
C THR A 189 -16.35 25.17 -5.58
N SER A 190 -16.28 24.21 -4.65
CA SER A 190 -17.44 23.41 -4.22
C SER A 190 -18.31 24.11 -3.16
N ARG A 191 -17.85 25.26 -2.62
CA ARG A 191 -18.51 26.02 -1.54
C ARG A 191 -18.78 25.18 -0.28
N LYS A 192 -18.02 24.10 -0.05
CA LYS A 192 -18.17 23.24 1.12
C LYS A 192 -17.68 23.96 2.39
N LYS A 193 -18.37 23.71 3.49
CA LYS A 193 -17.94 24.05 4.85
C LYS A 193 -17.60 22.76 5.59
N LEU A 194 -16.78 22.84 6.63
CA LEU A 194 -16.54 21.67 7.48
C LEU A 194 -17.86 21.22 8.15
N PRO A 195 -18.13 19.92 8.22
CA PRO A 195 -17.29 18.82 7.70
C PRO A 195 -17.55 18.53 6.22
N PHE A 196 -16.49 18.17 5.49
CA PHE A 196 -16.58 17.74 4.10
C PHE A 196 -15.41 16.83 3.73
N GLY A 197 -15.61 15.96 2.73
CA GLY A 197 -14.57 15.07 2.23
C GLY A 197 -14.20 15.34 0.79
N ILE A 198 -13.00 14.93 0.43
CA ILE A 198 -12.50 14.94 -0.94
C ILE A 198 -12.02 13.53 -1.28
N GLY A 199 -12.67 12.89 -2.25
CA GLY A 199 -12.34 11.55 -2.71
C GLY A 199 -11.53 11.55 -4.01
N GLN A 200 -10.62 10.59 -4.14
CA GLN A 200 -9.85 10.34 -5.36
C GLN A 200 -9.75 8.84 -5.62
N ILE A 201 -9.84 8.46 -6.91
CA ILE A 201 -9.45 7.14 -7.37
C ILE A 201 -8.27 7.33 -8.33
N GLY A 202 -7.19 6.60 -8.13
CA GLY A 202 -6.05 6.68 -9.05
C GLY A 202 -4.92 5.73 -8.73
N LYS A 203 -3.93 5.71 -9.63
CA LYS A 203 -2.73 4.88 -9.47
C LYS A 203 -1.80 5.43 -8.39
N SER A 204 -1.14 4.50 -7.69
CA SER A 204 -0.06 4.74 -6.75
C SER A 204 1.02 3.68 -6.94
N PHE A 205 2.24 4.01 -6.55
CA PHE A 205 3.42 3.20 -6.85
C PHE A 205 4.29 3.01 -5.62
N ARG A 206 4.65 1.77 -5.32
CA ARG A 206 5.54 1.43 -4.20
C ARG A 206 6.62 0.49 -4.70
N ASN A 207 7.88 0.83 -4.49
CA ASN A 207 9.03 0.07 -4.95
C ASN A 207 9.28 -1.17 -4.08
N GLU A 208 8.24 -2.02 -4.00
CA GLU A 208 8.21 -3.23 -3.18
C GLU A 208 9.34 -4.19 -3.60
N VAL A 209 10.10 -4.62 -2.61
CA VAL A 209 11.29 -5.46 -2.80
C VAL A 209 10.97 -6.94 -2.62
N THR A 210 10.04 -7.28 -1.73
CA THR A 210 9.70 -8.67 -1.43
C THR A 210 8.74 -9.25 -2.48
N PRO A 211 8.94 -10.51 -2.94
CA PRO A 211 7.98 -11.20 -3.79
C PRO A 211 6.59 -11.22 -3.16
N GLY A 212 5.58 -10.82 -3.91
CA GLY A 212 4.21 -10.73 -3.44
C GLY A 212 3.42 -12.02 -3.62
N ASN A 213 2.51 -12.30 -2.68
CA ASN A 213 1.42 -13.24 -2.89
C ASN A 213 0.44 -12.64 -3.90
N PHE A 214 0.55 -12.95 -5.19
CA PHE A 214 -0.38 -12.47 -6.23
C PHE A 214 -0.57 -10.94 -6.20
N THR A 215 -1.81 -10.43 -6.28
CA THR A 215 -2.12 -8.99 -6.29
C THR A 215 -2.05 -8.32 -4.91
N PHE A 216 -1.59 -9.01 -3.85
CA PHE A 216 -1.54 -8.45 -2.49
C PHE A 216 -0.34 -7.51 -2.27
N ARG A 217 0.79 -7.75 -2.94
CA ARG A 217 1.95 -6.86 -2.94
C ARG A 217 2.36 -6.58 -4.38
N THR A 218 2.14 -5.34 -4.83
CA THR A 218 2.35 -4.92 -6.21
C THR A 218 3.07 -3.58 -6.26
N ARG A 219 3.82 -3.33 -7.34
CA ARG A 219 4.56 -2.08 -7.51
C ARG A 219 3.71 -0.93 -8.04
N GLU A 220 2.61 -1.27 -8.69
CA GLU A 220 1.65 -0.36 -9.28
C GLU A 220 0.24 -0.88 -8.98
N PHE A 221 -0.58 -0.05 -8.36
CA PHE A 221 -1.96 -0.40 -8.02
C PHE A 221 -2.85 0.84 -8.03
N GLU A 222 -4.17 0.64 -7.99
CA GLU A 222 -5.13 1.73 -7.84
C GLU A 222 -5.63 1.78 -6.40
N GLN A 223 -5.73 2.99 -5.84
CA GLN A 223 -6.34 3.25 -4.55
C GLN A 223 -7.62 4.07 -4.73
N MET A 224 -8.50 3.93 -3.74
CA MET A 224 -9.72 4.74 -3.60
C MET A 224 -9.66 5.37 -2.21
N GLU A 225 -9.17 6.61 -2.13
CA GLU A 225 -8.93 7.31 -0.87
C GLU A 225 -9.92 8.47 -0.71
N LEU A 226 -10.31 8.73 0.53
CA LEU A 226 -11.22 9.80 0.91
C LEU A 226 -10.66 10.50 2.15
N GLU A 227 -10.21 11.74 1.96
CA GLU A 227 -9.79 12.59 3.06
C GLU A 227 -11.00 13.36 3.59
N PHE A 228 -11.41 13.06 4.83
CA PHE A 228 -12.57 13.71 5.46
C PHE A 228 -12.14 14.73 6.50
N PHE A 229 -12.40 16.00 6.21
CA PHE A 229 -11.99 17.11 7.05
C PHE A 229 -13.13 17.49 8.00
N CYS A 230 -12.86 17.45 9.30
CA CYS A 230 -13.81 17.78 10.36
C CYS A 230 -13.21 18.77 11.37
N LYS A 231 -14.01 19.23 12.34
CA LYS A 231 -13.53 20.10 13.41
C LYS A 231 -12.78 19.25 14.47
N PRO A 232 -11.70 19.76 15.07
CA PRO A 232 -11.09 19.09 16.22
C PRO A 232 -12.12 18.80 17.32
N GLY A 233 -12.06 17.60 17.90
CA GLY A 233 -13.03 17.15 18.91
C GLY A 233 -14.26 16.45 18.33
N THR A 234 -14.42 16.40 17.00
CA THR A 234 -15.47 15.63 16.31
C THR A 234 -14.91 14.42 15.55
N ASP A 235 -13.59 14.24 15.56
CA ASP A 235 -12.85 13.23 14.80
C ASP A 235 -13.28 11.80 15.13
N LEU A 236 -13.42 11.43 16.41
CA LEU A 236 -13.86 10.08 16.80
C LEU A 236 -15.30 9.74 16.37
N GLU A 237 -16.19 10.74 16.32
CA GLU A 237 -17.56 10.56 15.82
C GLU A 237 -17.53 10.21 14.32
N TRP A 238 -16.81 11.01 13.53
CA TRP A 238 -16.64 10.76 12.10
C TRP A 238 -15.86 9.48 11.80
N PHE A 239 -14.86 9.15 12.62
CA PHE A 239 -14.14 7.88 12.53
C PHE A 239 -15.08 6.70 12.71
N GLY A 240 -15.95 6.73 13.74
CA GLY A 240 -16.97 5.70 13.96
C GLY A 240 -17.94 5.58 12.78
N PHE A 241 -18.42 6.70 12.24
CA PHE A 241 -19.28 6.75 11.06
C PHE A 241 -18.62 6.09 9.83
N TYR A 242 -17.39 6.49 9.49
CA TYR A 242 -16.69 5.97 8.32
C TYR A 242 -16.24 4.52 8.50
N LYS A 243 -15.82 4.11 9.71
CA LYS A 243 -15.49 2.72 10.04
C LYS A 243 -16.67 1.80 9.69
N ASN A 244 -17.87 2.14 10.14
CA ASN A 244 -19.09 1.40 9.82
C ASN A 244 -19.46 1.47 8.33
N THR A 245 -19.37 2.65 7.73
CA THR A 245 -19.68 2.85 6.30
C THR A 245 -18.80 1.98 5.39
N CYS A 246 -17.51 1.88 5.70
CA CYS A 246 -16.56 1.02 4.97
C CYS A 246 -16.95 -0.46 5.07
N LEU A 247 -17.26 -0.95 6.27
CA LEU A 247 -17.65 -2.35 6.46
C LEU A 247 -18.97 -2.68 5.74
N ASP A 248 -19.94 -1.77 5.79
CA ASP A 248 -21.22 -1.96 5.13
C ASP A 248 -21.09 -1.92 3.61
N PHE A 249 -20.23 -1.05 3.07
CA PHE A 249 -19.89 -1.06 1.64
C PHE A 249 -19.30 -2.41 1.20
N LEU A 250 -18.39 -3.00 1.98
CA LEU A 250 -17.83 -4.32 1.65
C LEU A 250 -18.92 -5.40 1.58
N LYS A 251 -19.92 -5.35 2.46
CA LYS A 251 -21.09 -6.25 2.40
C LYS A 251 -21.94 -6.00 1.15
N THR A 252 -22.15 -4.74 0.76
CA THR A 252 -23.00 -4.39 -0.40
C THR A 252 -22.40 -4.86 -1.72
N ILE A 253 -21.06 -4.94 -1.81
CA ILE A 253 -20.37 -5.50 -2.98
C ILE A 253 -20.14 -7.02 -2.90
N GLY A 254 -20.74 -7.70 -1.91
CA GLY A 254 -20.82 -9.16 -1.84
C GLY A 254 -19.82 -9.86 -0.91
N LEU A 255 -19.03 -9.14 -0.11
CA LEU A 255 -18.18 -9.78 0.91
C LEU A 255 -19.04 -10.27 2.08
N LYS A 256 -18.73 -11.48 2.55
CA LYS A 256 -19.48 -12.11 3.64
C LYS A 256 -19.01 -11.61 5.00
N LYS A 257 -19.95 -11.38 5.92
CA LYS A 257 -19.69 -10.83 7.26
C LYS A 257 -18.66 -11.66 8.03
N GLU A 258 -18.71 -12.98 7.93
CA GLU A 258 -17.80 -13.90 8.62
C GLU A 258 -16.33 -13.77 8.15
N ASN A 259 -16.08 -13.17 6.98
CA ASN A 259 -14.74 -12.95 6.44
C ASN A 259 -14.24 -11.51 6.68
N LEU A 260 -14.98 -10.70 7.42
CA LEU A 260 -14.66 -9.30 7.68
C LEU A 260 -14.41 -9.07 9.18
N ARG A 261 -13.35 -8.34 9.51
CA ARG A 261 -13.03 -7.92 10.88
C ARG A 261 -12.37 -6.55 10.89
N TYR A 262 -12.51 -5.85 12.01
CA TYR A 262 -11.64 -4.72 12.33
C TYR A 262 -10.40 -5.23 13.08
N ARG A 263 -9.28 -4.55 12.88
CA ARG A 263 -8.08 -4.69 13.70
C ARG A 263 -7.64 -3.28 14.05
N ASP A 264 -7.79 -2.90 15.30
CA ASP A 264 -7.28 -1.62 15.76
C ASP A 264 -5.74 -1.73 15.88
N HIS A 265 -5.02 -0.71 15.39
CA HIS A 265 -3.56 -0.66 15.47
C HIS A 265 -3.12 -0.36 16.90
N LYS A 266 -2.02 -0.99 17.33
CA LYS A 266 -1.34 -0.64 18.58
C LYS A 266 -0.62 0.70 18.44
N LYS A 267 -0.27 1.31 19.57
CA LYS A 267 0.37 2.64 19.59
C LYS A 267 1.71 2.64 18.84
N GLU A 268 2.42 1.52 18.87
CA GLU A 268 3.72 1.32 18.23
C GLU A 268 3.61 1.13 16.71
N GLU A 269 2.42 0.81 16.19
CA GLU A 269 2.13 0.64 14.76
C GLU A 269 1.59 1.93 14.10
N LEU A 270 1.53 3.04 14.84
CA LEU A 270 1.07 4.32 14.32
C LEU A 270 2.24 5.06 13.66
N SER A 271 2.11 5.29 12.36
CA SER A 271 3.02 6.11 11.52
C SER A 271 2.89 7.60 11.81
#